data_AF-A0A0V0T0M6-F1
#
_entry.id   AF-A0A0V0T0M6-F1
#
_cell.length_a   1.000
_cell.length_b   1.000
_cell.length_c   1.000
_cell.angle_alpha   90.00
_cell.angle_beta   90.00
_cell.angle_gamma   90.00
#
_symmetry.space_group_name_H-M   'P 1'
#
loop_
_entity.id
_entity.type
_entity.pdbx_description
1 polymer ?
#
loop_
_entity_poly.entity_id
_entity_poly.type
_entity_poly.pdbx_seq_one_letter_code
_entity_poly.pdbx_strand_id
1 'polypeptide(L)' 'MIQNIIQIPTPEPSGQIKKGFAETCYSTAGLPYNMAGRIIGPRGCTVKAIQLLCGCGIEAL' A
#
# COMPACT_ATOMS: atom_id res chain seq x y z
N MET A 1 -3.54 0.31 -17.20
CA MET A 1 -3.96 1.69 -16.90
C MET A 1 -4.84 1.62 -15.66
N ILE A 2 -4.48 2.33 -14.60
CA ILE A 2 -5.27 2.33 -13.36
C ILE A 2 -6.40 3.34 -13.55
N GLN A 3 -7.63 2.88 -13.66
CA GLN A 3 -8.82 3.72 -13.89
C GLN A 3 -9.72 3.68 -12.65
N ASN A 4 -10.37 4.81 -12.33
CA ASN A 4 -11.36 5.00 -11.25
C ASN A 4 -10.84 4.91 -9.80
N ILE A 5 -9.79 5.66 -9.45
CA ILE A 5 -9.41 5.89 -8.05
C ILE A 5 -10.09 7.17 -7.56
N ILE A 6 -10.76 7.09 -6.41
CA ILE A 6 -11.27 8.27 -5.69
C ILE A 6 -10.07 9.17 -5.37
N GLN A 7 -9.93 10.27 -6.11
CA GLN A 7 -8.91 11.29 -5.86
C GLN A 7 -9.46 12.24 -4.79
N ILE A 8 -9.10 12.00 -3.54
CA ILE A 8 -9.30 13.00 -2.48
C ILE A 8 -8.18 14.03 -2.65
N PRO A 9 -8.48 15.33 -2.77
CA PRO A 9 -7.45 16.37 -2.84
C PRO A 9 -6.51 16.26 -1.64
N THR A 10 -5.21 16.23 -1.89
CA THR A 10 -4.22 16.29 -0.81
C THR A 10 -4.32 17.68 -0.16
N PRO A 11 -4.46 17.77 1.18
CA PRO A 11 -4.48 19.07 1.84
C PRO A 11 -3.15 19.81 1.64
N GLU A 12 -3.17 21.15 1.74
CA GLU A 12 -1.94 21.93 1.67
C GLU A 12 -0.96 21.53 2.79
N PRO A 13 0.32 21.27 2.48
CA PRO A 13 1.32 20.96 3.49
C PRO A 13 1.52 22.13 4.45
N SER A 14 1.55 21.86 5.76
CA SER A 14 1.87 22.85 6.79
C SER A 14 2.66 22.23 7.94
N GLY A 15 3.54 23.02 8.57
CA GLY A 15 4.35 22.58 9.71
C GLY A 15 5.66 21.86 9.36
N GLN A 16 6.12 20.99 10.26
CA GLN A 16 7.37 20.23 10.11
C GLN A 16 7.12 18.85 9.52
N ILE A 17 8.05 18.39 8.67
CA ILE A 17 8.05 17.04 8.11
C ILE A 17 8.27 16.02 9.23
N LYS A 18 7.43 14.99 9.28
CA LYS A 18 7.57 13.85 10.20
C LYS A 18 7.61 12.55 9.40
N LYS A 19 8.48 11.62 9.80
CA LYS A 19 8.43 10.24 9.30
C LYS A 19 7.42 9.46 10.13
N GLY A 20 6.41 8.91 9.48
CA GLY A 20 5.44 8.00 10.07
C GLY A 20 5.65 6.58 9.54
N PHE A 21 5.34 5.59 10.36
CA PHE A 21 5.23 4.20 9.95
C PHE A 21 3.99 3.58 10.60
N ALA A 22 3.44 2.56 9.95
CA ALA A 22 2.35 1.75 10.49
C ALA A 22 2.61 0.30 10.09
N GLU A 23 2.28 -0.63 10.98
CA GLU A 23 2.38 -2.06 10.76
C GLU A 23 0.99 -2.68 10.82
N THR A 24 0.77 -3.71 9.99
CA THR A 24 -0.48 -4.48 10.02
C THR A 24 -0.17 -5.94 9.77
N CYS A 25 -0.85 -6.82 10.52
CA CYS A 25 -0.67 -8.26 10.43
C CYS A 25 -1.91 -8.89 9.79
N TYR A 26 -1.70 -9.74 8.78
CA TYR A 26 -2.76 -10.51 8.16
C TYR A 26 -2.65 -11.97 8.62
N SER A 27 -3.73 -12.50 9.21
CA SER A 27 -3.81 -13.92 9.52
C SER A 27 -3.90 -14.73 8.22
N THR A 28 -3.02 -15.72 8.08
CA THR A 28 -3.10 -16.74 7.03
C THR A 28 -3.68 -18.05 7.54
N ALA A 29 -3.93 -18.16 8.85
CA ALA A 29 -4.42 -19.38 9.48
C ALA A 29 -5.84 -19.71 9.01
N GLY A 30 -6.03 -20.92 8.49
CA GLY A 30 -7.34 -21.43 8.07
C GLY A 30 -7.89 -20.84 6.76
N LEU A 31 -7.09 -20.05 6.04
CA LEU A 31 -7.52 -19.38 4.82
C LEU A 31 -6.73 -19.90 3.61
N PRO A 32 -7.40 -20.36 2.54
CA PRO A 32 -6.73 -20.97 1.39
C PRO A 32 -6.06 -19.96 0.45
N TYR A 33 -5.92 -18.69 0.86
CA TYR A 33 -5.41 -17.61 0.01
C TYR A 33 -4.02 -17.12 0.43
N ASN A 34 -3.16 -16.91 -0.57
CA ASN A 34 -1.84 -16.31 -0.41
C ASN A 34 -1.97 -14.77 -0.34
N MET A 35 -2.06 -14.23 0.89
CA MET A 35 -2.15 -12.78 1.12
C MET A 35 -0.95 -12.02 0.57
N ALA A 36 0.26 -12.48 0.89
CA ALA A 36 1.50 -11.84 0.45
C ALA A 36 1.56 -11.77 -1.08
N GLY A 37 1.27 -12.88 -1.76
CA GLY A 37 1.21 -12.95 -3.22
C GLY A 37 0.17 -12.00 -3.83
N ARG A 38 -0.98 -11.82 -3.17
CA ARG A 38 -2.02 -10.89 -3.61
C ARG A 38 -1.62 -9.42 -3.44
N ILE A 39 -0.98 -9.06 -2.33
CA ILE A 39 -0.52 -7.70 -2.03
C ILE A 39 0.66 -7.33 -2.95
N ILE A 40 1.64 -8.21 -3.10
CA ILE A 40 2.82 -8.00 -3.94
C ILE A 40 2.44 -8.01 -5.42
N GLY A 41 1.66 -9.00 -5.83
CA GLY A 41 1.26 -9.24 -7.22
C GLY A 41 2.42 -9.74 -8.11
N PRO A 42 2.12 -10.10 -9.36
CA PRO A 42 3.13 -10.56 -10.30
C PRO A 42 4.27 -9.54 -10.45
N ARG A 43 5.51 -9.98 -10.22
CA ARG A 43 6.72 -9.13 -10.31
C ARG A 43 6.69 -7.88 -9.43
N GLY A 44 5.85 -7.86 -8.38
CA GLY A 44 5.69 -6.70 -7.50
C GLY A 44 4.89 -5.54 -8.12
N CYS A 45 4.17 -5.76 -9.24
CA CYS A 45 3.45 -4.69 -9.92
C CYS A 45 2.34 -4.08 -9.05
N THR A 46 1.69 -4.90 -8.22
CA THR A 46 0.60 -4.42 -7.35
C THR A 46 1.15 -3.56 -6.22
N VAL A 47 2.17 -4.03 -5.48
CA VAL A 47 2.77 -3.23 -4.40
C VAL A 47 3.34 -1.91 -4.92
N LYS A 48 4.01 -1.91 -6.09
CA LYS A 48 4.50 -0.68 -6.73
C LYS A 48 3.39 0.29 -7.10
N ALA A 49 2.27 -0.22 -7.61
CA ALA A 49 1.10 0.61 -7.89
C ALA A 49 0.55 1.24 -6.60
N ILE A 50 0.45 0.48 -5.51
CA ILE A 50 -0.01 1.01 -4.22
C ILE A 50 0.95 2.10 -3.72
N GLN A 51 2.26 1.84 -3.72
CA GLN A 51 3.28 2.82 -3.31
C GLN A 51 3.19 4.11 -4.13
N LEU A 52 2.99 4.01 -5.45
CA LEU A 52 2.81 5.17 -6.33
C LEU A 52 1.56 5.97 -5.98
N LEU A 53 0.46 5.29 -5.63
CA LEU A 53 -0.83 5.92 -5.35
C LEU A 53 -0.89 6.55 -3.96
N CYS A 54 -0.29 5.93 -2.94
CA CYS A 54 -0.33 6.44 -1.56
C CYS A 54 0.86 7.32 -1.18
N GLY A 55 1.98 7.24 -1.92
CA GLY A 55 3.22 7.93 -1.59
C GLY A 55 4.01 7.33 -0.43
N CYS A 56 3.61 6.15 0.08
CA CYS A 56 4.30 5.46 1.17
C CYS A 56 5.25 4.36 0.68
N GLY A 57 6.29 4.10 1.45
CA GLY A 57 7.04 2.84 1.35
C GLY A 57 6.18 1.68 1.86
N ILE A 58 6.19 0.55 1.14
CA ILE A 58 5.49 -0.67 1.57
C ILE A 58 6.50 -1.81 1.55
N GLU A 59 6.65 -2.47 2.68
CA GLU A 59 7.50 -3.63 2.88
C GLU A 59 6.58 -4.77 3.35
N ALA A 60 6.56 -5.87 2.61
CA ALA A 60 5.86 -7.08 3.00
C ALA A 60 6.92 -8.09 3.47
N LEU A 61 6.84 -8.48 4.74
CA LEU A 61 7.68 -9.50 5.38
C LEU A 61 7.05 -10.88 5.27
#